data_AF-A0A553UNQ5-F1
#
_entry.id   AF-A0A553UNQ5-F1
#
_cell.length_a   1.000
_cell.length_b   1.000
_cell.length_c   1.000
_cell.angle_alpha   90.00
_cell.angle_beta   90.00
_cell.angle_gamma   90.00
#
_symmetry.space_group_name_H-M   'P 1'
#
loop_
_entity.id
_entity.type
_entity.pdbx_description
1 polymer ?
#
loop_
_entity_poly.entity_id
_entity_poly.type
_entity_poly.pdbx_seq_one_letter_code
_entity_poly.pdbx_strand_id
1 'polypeptide(L)'
;MSNQMIKRYFPKTNAALKALVKDESVHLGEIDVHAVEDMSFVFSNHEFDGDGGINFNADFECQNSKGLETWDVSHVKNMAGMFCGLKYFNHDISNWDVSSVTNMHSMFRVCIYFNQPLEKWDVSKVTNMHKMFLGCLEFNQSLENWDVSSVGKMMDMFSGCDVLEKLPKWYLKRNKGEKD
;
A
#
# COMPACT_ATOMS: atom_id res chain seq x y z
N MET A 1 31.18 2.59 1.17
CA MET A 1 30.59 3.45 0.13
C MET A 1 29.40 2.69 -0.43
N SER A 2 28.17 3.03 -0.02
CA SER A 2 27.00 2.47 -0.68
C SER A 2 26.95 3.07 -2.07
N ASN A 3 26.96 2.22 -3.10
CA ASN A 3 26.70 2.65 -4.46
C ASN A 3 25.22 3.03 -4.52
N GLN A 4 24.89 4.30 -4.30
CA GLN A 4 23.54 4.79 -4.56
C GLN A 4 23.27 4.59 -6.05
N MET A 5 22.19 3.87 -6.36
CA MET A 5 21.70 3.71 -7.72
C MET A 5 21.44 5.09 -8.33
N ILE A 6 21.94 5.32 -9.54
CA ILE A 6 21.73 6.57 -10.27
C ILE A 6 20.26 6.65 -10.68
N LYS A 7 19.57 7.74 -10.29
CA LYS A 7 18.21 8.03 -10.73
C LYS A 7 18.21 8.48 -12.19
N ARG A 8 17.37 7.87 -13.02
CA ARG A 8 17.26 8.11 -14.47
C ARG A 8 15.88 8.61 -14.88
N TYR A 9 14.85 8.27 -14.12
CA TYR A 9 13.46 8.60 -14.45
C TYR A 9 12.86 9.50 -13.37
N PHE A 10 12.20 10.58 -13.79
CA PHE A 10 11.64 11.61 -12.91
C PHE A 10 10.17 11.89 -13.26
N PRO A 11 9.26 10.92 -13.07
CA PRO A 11 7.85 11.12 -13.32
C PRO A 11 7.29 12.25 -12.47
N LYS A 12 6.41 13.06 -13.05
CA LYS A 12 5.70 14.16 -12.35
C LYS A 12 4.21 13.87 -12.15
N THR A 13 3.73 12.74 -12.67
CA THR A 13 2.32 12.37 -12.65
C THR A 13 2.17 10.87 -12.37
N ASN A 14 1.03 10.50 -11.81
CA ASN A 14 0.63 9.10 -11.62
C ASN A 14 0.73 8.30 -12.92
N ALA A 15 0.23 8.85 -14.03
CA ALA A 15 0.26 8.20 -15.33
C ALA A 15 1.69 7.94 -15.85
N ALA A 16 2.60 8.91 -15.67
CA ALA A 16 4.00 8.73 -16.04
C ALA A 16 4.68 7.65 -15.18
N LEU A 17 4.39 7.62 -13.87
CA LEU A 17 4.90 6.58 -12.99
C LEU A 17 4.34 5.20 -13.38
N LYS A 18 3.04 5.09 -13.65
CA LYS A 18 2.38 3.86 -14.15
C LYS A 18 3.03 3.33 -15.43
N ALA A 19 3.43 4.21 -16.35
CA ALA A 19 4.11 3.79 -17.58
C ALA A 19 5.49 3.19 -17.29
N LEU A 20 6.26 3.81 -16.38
CA LEU A 20 7.60 3.35 -16.00
C LEU A 20 7.58 2.02 -15.25
N VAL A 21 6.65 1.82 -14.31
CA VAL A 21 6.59 0.57 -13.54
C VAL A 21 6.11 -0.63 -14.36
N LYS A 22 5.50 -0.38 -15.53
CA LYS A 22 5.08 -1.41 -16.49
C LYS A 22 6.16 -1.73 -17.52
N ASP A 23 7.20 -0.90 -17.61
CA ASP A 23 8.31 -1.11 -18.52
C ASP A 23 9.33 -2.06 -17.86
N GLU A 24 9.38 -3.30 -18.33
CA GLU A 24 10.28 -4.34 -17.80
C GLU A 24 11.77 -4.00 -17.96
N SER A 25 12.12 -3.03 -18.81
CA SER A 25 13.49 -2.54 -18.95
C SER A 25 13.89 -1.52 -17.88
N VAL A 26 12.92 -0.99 -17.13
CA VAL A 26 13.12 0.01 -16.09
C VAL A 26 13.28 -0.67 -14.73
N HIS A 27 14.44 -0.49 -14.11
CA HIS A 27 14.64 -0.91 -12.72
C HIS A 27 13.99 0.12 -11.77
N LEU A 28 13.11 -0.30 -10.85
CA LEU A 28 12.35 0.62 -9.99
C LEU A 28 13.23 1.55 -9.15
N GLY A 29 14.39 1.07 -8.69
CA GLY A 29 15.39 1.88 -7.99
C GLY A 29 16.00 3.05 -8.82
N GLU A 30 15.86 3.06 -10.15
CA GLU A 30 16.27 4.17 -11.03
C GLU A 30 15.19 5.26 -11.13
N ILE A 31 13.99 5.02 -10.58
CA ILE A 31 12.90 5.99 -10.56
C ILE A 31 13.04 6.87 -9.32
N ASP A 32 12.96 8.19 -9.54
CA ASP A 32 12.80 9.20 -8.51
C ASP A 32 11.34 9.66 -8.48
N VAL A 33 10.68 9.42 -7.35
CA VAL A 33 9.25 9.64 -7.17
C VAL A 33 8.90 10.91 -6.37
N HIS A 34 9.89 11.77 -6.05
CA HIS A 34 9.66 12.93 -5.17
C HIS A 34 8.57 13.89 -5.68
N ALA A 35 8.36 13.95 -7.00
CA ALA A 35 7.37 14.82 -7.63
C ALA A 35 5.98 14.19 -7.77
N VAL A 36 5.78 12.94 -7.31
CA VAL A 36 4.53 12.19 -7.47
C VAL A 36 3.76 12.16 -6.16
N GLU A 37 2.79 13.07 -6.00
CA GLU A 37 1.93 13.08 -4.80
C GLU A 37 0.82 12.01 -4.82
N ASP A 38 0.46 11.51 -6.00
CA ASP A 38 -0.58 10.50 -6.21
C ASP A 38 -0.01 9.20 -6.79
N MET A 39 0.11 8.19 -5.94
CA MET A 39 0.54 6.84 -6.28
C MET A 39 -0.61 5.83 -6.33
N SER A 40 -1.85 6.32 -6.46
CA SER A 40 -2.98 5.42 -6.54
C SER A 40 -2.88 4.47 -7.74
N PHE A 41 -3.14 3.19 -7.47
CA PHE A 41 -3.16 2.10 -8.45
C PHE A 41 -1.89 1.97 -9.31
N VAL A 42 -0.73 2.46 -8.85
CA VAL A 42 0.51 2.46 -9.66
C VAL A 42 0.89 1.05 -10.14
N PHE A 43 0.79 0.05 -9.26
CA PHE A 43 1.07 -1.35 -9.60
C PHE A 43 -0.19 -2.19 -9.81
N SER A 44 -1.37 -1.58 -9.81
CA SER A 44 -2.61 -2.33 -10.00
C SER A 44 -2.99 -2.40 -11.48
N ASN A 45 -3.49 -3.57 -11.90
CA ASN A 45 -4.03 -3.79 -13.23
C ASN A 45 -5.43 -3.20 -13.44
N HIS A 46 -6.08 -2.74 -12.38
CA HIS A 46 -7.45 -2.24 -12.45
C HIS A 46 -7.55 -0.92 -11.69
N GLU A 47 -8.07 0.11 -12.36
CA GLU A 47 -8.56 1.30 -11.67
C GLU A 47 -9.93 0.95 -11.12
N PHE A 48 -10.09 0.97 -9.79
CA PHE A 48 -11.33 0.52 -9.16
C PHE A 48 -12.50 1.48 -9.45
N ASP A 49 -13.59 0.98 -10.02
CA ASP A 49 -14.85 1.70 -10.27
C ASP A 49 -16.00 1.31 -9.32
N GLY A 50 -15.77 0.40 -8.35
CA GLY A 50 -16.79 0.03 -7.34
C GLY A 50 -16.45 -1.26 -6.57
N ASP A 51 -17.40 -1.85 -5.83
CA ASP A 51 -17.26 -3.14 -5.12
C ASP A 51 -17.22 -4.37 -6.07
N GLY A 52 -16.99 -4.13 -7.36
CA GLY A 52 -16.88 -5.16 -8.38
C GLY A 52 -15.73 -6.11 -8.08
N GLY A 53 -16.02 -7.40 -8.19
CA GLY A 53 -15.08 -8.48 -7.90
C GLY A 53 -13.74 -8.29 -8.60
N ILE A 54 -12.68 -8.61 -7.88
CA ILE A 54 -11.34 -8.69 -8.45
C ILE A 54 -11.26 -9.85 -9.44
N ASN A 55 -10.75 -9.58 -10.63
CA ASN A 55 -10.39 -10.64 -11.56
C ASN A 55 -9.03 -11.22 -11.14
N PHE A 56 -9.02 -12.46 -10.63
CA PHE A 56 -7.81 -13.17 -10.21
C PHE A 56 -6.91 -13.62 -11.37
N ASN A 57 -7.33 -13.43 -12.63
CA ASN A 57 -6.59 -13.88 -13.83
C ASN A 57 -5.60 -12.85 -14.38
N ALA A 58 -5.22 -11.83 -13.61
CA ALA A 58 -4.30 -10.81 -14.11
C ALA A 58 -2.87 -11.16 -13.67
N ASP A 59 -2.18 -11.89 -14.53
CA ASP A 59 -0.78 -12.35 -14.46
C ASP A 59 0.27 -11.21 -14.35
N PHE A 60 -0.09 -10.03 -13.85
CA PHE A 60 0.90 -9.01 -13.52
C PHE A 60 1.55 -9.37 -12.19
N GLU A 61 2.47 -10.29 -12.28
CA GLU A 61 3.58 -10.32 -11.35
C GLU A 61 4.40 -9.06 -11.65
N CYS A 62 4.43 -8.09 -10.73
CA CYS A 62 5.56 -7.17 -10.68
C CYS A 62 6.78 -8.04 -10.33
N GLN A 63 7.36 -8.72 -11.33
CA GLN A 63 8.36 -9.77 -11.13
C GLN A 63 9.64 -9.23 -10.49
N ASN A 64 9.77 -7.91 -10.39
CA ASN A 64 10.90 -7.28 -9.75
C ASN A 64 10.52 -5.98 -9.03
N SER A 65 9.99 -6.09 -7.80
CA SER A 65 9.82 -4.90 -6.95
C SER A 65 11.10 -4.43 -6.26
N LYS A 66 12.28 -4.91 -6.71
CA LYS A 66 13.59 -4.49 -6.20
C LYS A 66 13.83 -3.01 -6.52
N GLY A 67 14.32 -2.28 -5.53
CA GLY A 67 14.53 -0.84 -5.61
C GLY A 67 13.34 -0.02 -5.06
N LEU A 68 12.19 -0.64 -4.76
CA LEU A 68 11.11 0.03 -4.02
C LEU A 68 11.56 0.50 -2.64
N GLU A 69 12.47 -0.24 -2.00
CA GLU A 69 13.05 0.13 -0.71
C GLU A 69 13.85 1.45 -0.78
N THR A 70 14.18 1.93 -1.99
CA THR A 70 14.93 3.17 -2.22
C THR A 70 14.04 4.37 -2.57
N TRP A 71 12.72 4.19 -2.64
CA TRP A 71 11.80 5.28 -2.94
C TRP A 71 11.61 6.18 -1.73
N ASP A 72 11.76 7.49 -1.95
CA ASP A 72 11.33 8.50 -0.98
C ASP A 72 9.85 8.84 -1.23
N VAL A 73 8.98 8.29 -0.39
CA VAL A 73 7.53 8.48 -0.48
C VAL A 73 6.98 9.51 0.52
N SER A 74 7.85 10.25 1.22
CA SER A 74 7.46 11.22 2.27
C SER A 74 6.55 12.36 1.79
N HIS A 75 6.48 12.57 0.48
CA HIS A 75 5.66 13.61 -0.18
C HIS A 75 4.31 13.10 -0.68
N VAL A 76 4.09 11.77 -0.66
CA VAL A 76 2.92 11.12 -1.23
C VAL A 76 1.70 11.37 -0.35
N LYS A 77 0.57 11.75 -0.96
CA LYS A 77 -0.71 12.02 -0.29
C LYS A 77 -1.73 10.92 -0.52
N ASN A 78 -1.67 10.24 -1.67
CA ASN A 78 -2.63 9.22 -2.08
C ASN A 78 -1.91 7.92 -2.49
N MET A 79 -2.19 6.83 -1.77
CA MET A 79 -1.69 5.47 -2.06
C MET A 79 -2.83 4.48 -2.30
N ALA A 80 -4.03 4.97 -2.62
CA ALA A 80 -5.20 4.12 -2.81
C ALA A 80 -4.95 3.03 -3.86
N GLY A 81 -5.16 1.77 -3.47
CA GLY A 81 -5.02 0.61 -4.35
C GLY A 81 -3.64 0.42 -4.98
N MET A 82 -2.58 1.04 -4.45
CA MET A 82 -1.24 1.04 -5.04
C MET A 82 -0.75 -0.36 -5.42
N PHE A 83 -1.02 -1.37 -4.58
CA PHE A 83 -0.66 -2.78 -4.77
C PHE A 83 -1.87 -3.70 -4.91
N CYS A 84 -3.08 -3.17 -5.09
CA CYS A 84 -4.31 -3.96 -5.12
C CYS A 84 -4.25 -5.07 -6.18
N GLY A 85 -4.48 -6.31 -5.75
CA GLY A 85 -4.49 -7.50 -6.60
C GLY A 85 -3.12 -8.13 -6.84
N LEU A 86 -2.02 -7.58 -6.30
CA LEU A 86 -0.70 -8.20 -6.42
C LEU A 86 -0.56 -9.38 -5.45
N LYS A 87 -1.09 -10.53 -5.88
CA LYS A 87 -1.13 -11.77 -5.08
C LYS A 87 0.15 -12.06 -4.30
N TYR A 88 1.30 -11.94 -4.95
CA TYR A 88 2.62 -12.29 -4.41
C TYR A 88 3.41 -11.11 -3.82
N PHE A 89 2.83 -9.91 -3.72
CA PHE A 89 3.54 -8.76 -3.17
C PHE A 89 3.85 -8.94 -1.68
N ASN A 90 5.14 -8.98 -1.34
CA ASN A 90 5.63 -9.06 0.03
C ASN A 90 7.01 -8.41 0.17
N HIS A 91 7.28 -7.34 -0.59
CA HIS A 91 8.55 -6.63 -0.53
C HIS A 91 8.61 -5.71 0.68
N ASP A 92 9.78 -5.65 1.33
CA ASP A 92 9.98 -4.82 2.52
C ASP A 92 9.82 -3.32 2.19
N ILE A 93 8.77 -2.73 2.77
CA ILE A 93 8.41 -1.31 2.72
C ILE A 93 8.32 -0.72 4.13
N SER A 94 8.87 -1.42 5.14
CA SER A 94 8.80 -1.03 6.54
C SER A 94 9.48 0.32 6.83
N ASN A 95 10.42 0.72 5.97
CA ASN A 95 11.18 1.97 6.07
C ASN A 95 10.53 3.18 5.36
N TRP A 96 9.39 3.00 4.70
CA TRP A 96 8.71 4.11 4.03
C TRP A 96 8.15 5.12 5.05
N ASP A 97 8.43 6.41 4.82
CA ASP A 97 7.78 7.51 5.52
C ASP A 97 6.43 7.80 4.86
N VAL A 98 5.34 7.36 5.51
CA VAL A 98 3.97 7.55 5.05
C VAL A 98 3.24 8.67 5.79
N SER A 99 3.94 9.51 6.56
CA SER A 99 3.36 10.53 7.45
C SER A 99 2.59 11.64 6.73
N SER A 100 2.73 11.76 5.41
CA SER A 100 1.98 12.69 4.55
C SER A 100 0.75 12.06 3.89
N VAL A 101 0.59 10.73 3.97
CA VAL A 101 -0.47 10.01 3.27
C VAL A 101 -1.81 10.25 3.97
N THR A 102 -2.82 10.55 3.17
CA THR A 102 -4.19 10.80 3.64
C THR A 102 -5.18 9.72 3.20
N ASN A 103 -4.83 8.93 2.18
CA ASN A 103 -5.70 7.90 1.61
C ASN A 103 -4.92 6.61 1.31
N MET A 104 -5.31 5.51 1.97
CA MET A 104 -4.77 4.16 1.80
C MET A 104 -5.87 3.14 1.43
N HIS A 105 -6.99 3.61 0.88
CA HIS A 105 -8.10 2.76 0.46
C HIS A 105 -7.62 1.57 -0.38
N SER A 106 -7.95 0.34 0.02
CA SER A 106 -7.60 -0.88 -0.71
C SER A 106 -6.12 -1.07 -1.06
N MET A 107 -5.18 -0.39 -0.38
CA MET A 107 -3.76 -0.35 -0.78
C MET A 107 -3.16 -1.75 -1.00
N PHE A 108 -3.49 -2.72 -0.15
CA PHE A 108 -3.03 -4.11 -0.22
C PHE A 108 -4.16 -5.10 -0.48
N ARG A 109 -5.33 -4.65 -0.94
CA ARG A 109 -6.47 -5.53 -1.14
C ARG A 109 -6.11 -6.70 -2.04
N VAL A 110 -6.24 -7.91 -1.51
CA VAL A 110 -5.93 -9.20 -2.13
C VAL A 110 -4.46 -9.38 -2.50
N CYS A 111 -3.56 -8.75 -1.75
CA CYS A 111 -2.17 -9.18 -1.67
C CYS A 111 -2.08 -10.40 -0.73
N ILE A 112 -2.38 -11.58 -1.27
CA ILE A 112 -2.54 -12.83 -0.51
C ILE A 112 -1.35 -13.10 0.42
N TYR A 113 -0.12 -12.93 -0.08
CA TYR A 113 1.12 -13.24 0.65
C TYR A 113 1.73 -12.05 1.40
N PHE A 114 1.06 -10.90 1.46
CA PHE A 114 1.61 -9.72 2.12
C PHE A 114 1.65 -9.89 3.65
N ASN A 115 2.83 -9.76 4.25
CA ASN A 115 3.05 -9.90 5.68
C ASN A 115 4.26 -9.09 6.18
N GLN A 116 4.47 -7.88 5.65
CA GLN A 116 5.59 -7.03 6.04
C GLN A 116 5.29 -6.21 7.30
N PRO A 117 6.29 -5.98 8.18
CA PRO A 117 6.12 -5.15 9.38
C PRO A 117 5.80 -3.70 9.00
N LEU A 118 4.69 -3.17 9.52
CA LEU A 118 4.21 -1.80 9.28
C LEU A 118 4.03 -0.99 10.58
N GLU A 119 4.47 -1.52 11.72
CA GLU A 119 4.26 -0.94 13.05
C GLU A 119 4.91 0.44 13.23
N LYS A 120 5.88 0.78 12.38
CA LYS A 120 6.60 2.07 12.39
C LYS A 120 5.94 3.15 11.54
N TRP A 121 4.95 2.80 10.73
CA TRP A 121 4.27 3.78 9.88
C TRP A 121 3.48 4.78 10.73
N ASP A 122 3.72 6.06 10.50
CA ASP A 122 2.87 7.13 11.02
C ASP A 122 1.65 7.30 10.10
N VAL A 123 0.52 6.80 10.57
CA VAL A 123 -0.77 6.86 9.85
C VAL A 123 -1.73 7.92 10.40
N SER A 124 -1.24 8.82 11.27
CA SER A 124 -2.06 9.81 11.99
C SER A 124 -2.84 10.77 11.07
N LYS A 125 -2.38 10.97 9.83
CA LYS A 125 -3.07 11.80 8.81
C LYS A 125 -4.00 11.02 7.88
N VAL A 126 -4.02 9.69 7.96
CA VAL A 126 -4.84 8.87 7.07
C VAL A 126 -6.31 9.02 7.45
N THR A 127 -7.13 9.34 6.47
CA THR A 127 -8.59 9.52 6.64
C THR A 127 -9.39 8.34 6.07
N ASN A 128 -8.78 7.52 5.21
CA ASN A 128 -9.44 6.40 4.55
C ASN A 128 -8.53 5.17 4.46
N MET A 129 -8.94 4.09 5.13
CA MET A 129 -8.33 2.76 5.13
C MET A 129 -9.35 1.67 4.75
N HIS A 130 -10.47 2.05 4.13
CA HIS A 130 -11.51 1.11 3.69
C HIS A 130 -10.89 -0.01 2.86
N LYS A 131 -11.10 -1.27 3.26
CA LYS A 131 -10.61 -2.49 2.59
C LYS A 131 -9.08 -2.60 2.44
N MET A 132 -8.27 -1.88 3.25
CA MET A 132 -6.81 -1.80 3.07
C MET A 132 -6.10 -3.16 2.99
N PHE A 133 -6.48 -4.14 3.84
CA PHE A 133 -5.92 -5.50 3.87
C PHE A 133 -6.96 -6.58 3.52
N LEU A 134 -8.07 -6.20 2.88
CA LEU A 134 -9.13 -7.15 2.53
C LEU A 134 -8.55 -8.30 1.69
N GLY A 135 -8.66 -9.53 2.16
CA GLY A 135 -8.17 -10.74 1.48
C GLY A 135 -6.64 -10.93 1.52
N CYS A 136 -5.92 -10.25 2.41
CA CYS A 136 -4.52 -10.58 2.71
C CYS A 136 -4.44 -11.80 3.63
N LEU A 137 -4.48 -13.00 3.04
CA LEU A 137 -4.60 -14.26 3.80
C LEU A 137 -3.46 -14.47 4.80
N GLU A 138 -2.24 -14.07 4.45
CA GLU A 138 -1.02 -14.30 5.25
C GLU A 138 -0.66 -13.14 6.19
N PHE A 139 -1.47 -12.07 6.24
CA PHE A 139 -1.14 -10.90 7.04
C PHE A 139 -1.31 -11.18 8.53
N ASN A 140 -0.22 -11.10 9.30
CA ASN A 140 -0.19 -11.35 10.76
C ASN A 140 0.71 -10.36 11.50
N GLN A 141 0.68 -9.08 11.13
CA GLN A 141 1.50 -8.05 11.78
C GLN A 141 0.69 -7.25 12.80
N SER A 142 1.32 -6.91 13.92
CA SER A 142 0.72 -6.08 14.95
C SER A 142 0.68 -4.61 14.53
N LEU A 143 -0.52 -4.02 14.53
CA LEU A 143 -0.76 -2.60 14.24
C LEU A 143 -1.33 -1.84 15.44
N GLU A 144 -1.14 -2.36 16.66
CA GLU A 144 -1.71 -1.80 17.90
C GLU A 144 -1.27 -0.35 18.16
N ASN A 145 -0.08 0.03 17.70
CA ASN A 145 0.50 1.36 17.94
C ASN A 145 0.08 2.44 16.95
N TRP A 146 -0.72 2.10 15.92
CA TRP A 146 -1.17 3.09 14.95
C TRP A 146 -2.15 4.09 15.57
N ASP A 147 -1.87 5.38 15.36
CA ASP A 147 -2.85 6.44 15.62
C ASP A 147 -3.83 6.52 14.45
N VAL A 148 -5.04 6.00 14.66
CA VAL A 148 -6.12 5.99 13.67
C VAL A 148 -7.20 7.03 13.94
N SER A 149 -6.93 8.01 14.81
CA SER A 149 -7.92 9.01 15.25
C SER A 149 -8.54 9.81 14.09
N SER A 150 -7.77 10.05 13.03
CA SER A 150 -8.21 10.75 11.81
C SER A 150 -9.00 9.88 10.81
N VAL A 151 -9.00 8.55 10.97
CA VAL A 151 -9.60 7.63 9.98
C VAL A 151 -11.13 7.72 10.05
N GLY A 152 -11.76 8.18 8.97
CA GLY A 152 -13.23 8.22 8.86
C GLY A 152 -13.84 6.97 8.22
N LYS A 153 -13.06 6.20 7.44
CA LYS A 153 -13.53 5.00 6.71
C LYS A 153 -12.56 3.84 6.91
N MET A 154 -13.02 2.74 7.50
CA MET A 154 -12.20 1.54 7.77
C MET A 154 -12.91 0.20 7.58
N MET A 155 -14.10 0.21 6.97
CA MET A 155 -14.91 -1.00 6.81
C MET A 155 -14.10 -2.10 6.10
N ASP A 156 -14.35 -3.35 6.46
CA ASP A 156 -13.74 -4.55 5.86
C ASP A 156 -12.20 -4.56 5.83
N MET A 157 -11.52 -3.73 6.64
CA MET A 157 -10.05 -3.55 6.56
C MET A 157 -9.28 -4.86 6.67
N PHE A 158 -9.72 -5.76 7.55
CA PHE A 158 -9.09 -7.07 7.80
C PHE A 158 -9.99 -8.26 7.42
N SER A 159 -11.06 -8.02 6.66
CA SER A 159 -11.92 -9.13 6.22
C SER A 159 -11.10 -10.07 5.31
N GLY A 160 -11.13 -11.37 5.58
CA GLY A 160 -10.30 -12.37 4.88
C GLY A 160 -8.80 -12.34 5.23
N CYS A 161 -8.40 -11.77 6.37
CA CYS A 161 -7.09 -11.99 6.96
C CYS A 161 -7.14 -13.23 7.87
N ASP A 162 -7.08 -14.42 7.27
CA ASP A 162 -7.44 -15.68 7.94
C ASP A 162 -6.44 -16.09 9.05
N VAL A 163 -5.17 -15.71 8.92
CA VAL A 163 -4.12 -16.05 9.90
C VAL A 163 -3.84 -14.93 10.92
N LEU A 164 -4.57 -13.81 10.85
CA LEU A 164 -4.38 -12.69 11.78
C LEU A 164 -4.82 -13.08 13.19
N GLU A 165 -3.86 -13.36 14.06
CA GLU A 165 -4.14 -13.89 15.40
C GLU A 165 -4.88 -12.90 16.30
N LYS A 166 -4.63 -11.60 16.11
CA LYS A 166 -5.17 -10.55 16.95
C LYS A 166 -5.45 -9.27 16.17
N LEU A 167 -6.72 -8.87 16.18
CA LEU A 167 -7.13 -7.55 15.71
C LEU A 167 -6.66 -6.45 16.68
N PRO A 168 -6.20 -5.29 16.18
CA PRO A 168 -5.88 -4.15 17.02
C PRO A 168 -7.08 -3.66 17.84
N LYS A 169 -6.84 -3.18 19.07
CA LYS A 169 -7.94 -2.74 19.95
C LYS A 169 -8.77 -1.60 19.35
N TRP A 170 -8.14 -0.66 18.66
CA TRP A 170 -8.82 0.45 17.97
C TRP A 170 -9.82 -0.04 16.92
N TYR A 171 -9.52 -1.15 16.24
CA TYR A 171 -10.41 -1.76 15.25
C TYR A 171 -11.65 -2.36 15.91
N LEU A 172 -11.43 -3.10 17.01
CA LEU A 172 -12.51 -3.73 17.77
C LEU A 172 -13.45 -2.70 18.42
N LYS A 173 -12.91 -1.59 18.94
CA LYS A 173 -13.67 -0.50 19.57
C LYS A 173 -14.66 0.11 18.58
N ARG A 174 -14.19 0.43 17.37
CA ARG A 174 -15.03 1.04 16.32
C ARG A 174 -16.10 0.12 15.77
N ASN A 175 -15.80 -1.18 15.58
CA ASN A 175 -16.81 -2.15 15.14
C ASN A 175 -17.92 -2.41 16.17
N LYS A 176 -17.67 -2.09 17.45
CA LYS A 176 -18.68 -2.09 18.52
C LYS A 176 -19.44 -0.77 18.65
N GLY A 177 -19.12 0.24 17.84
CA GLY A 177 -19.71 1.58 17.92
C GLY A 177 -19.20 2.41 19.11
N GLU A 178 -18.12 2.01 19.76
CA GLU A 178 -17.48 2.75 20.85
C GLU A 178 -16.57 3.83 20.26
N LYS A 179 -16.71 5.09 20.71
CA LYS A 179 -15.84 6.20 20.25
C LYS A 179 -14.50 6.18 20.98
N ASP A 180 -13.42 6.40 20.23
CA ASP A 180 -12.04 6.53 20.72
C ASP A 180 -11.90 7.50 21.89
#